data_AF-A0AAW0MXY2-F1
#
_entry.id   AF-A0AAW0MXY2-F1
#
_cell.length_a   1.000
_cell.length_b   1.000
_cell.length_c   1.000
_cell.angle_alpha   90.00
_cell.angle_beta   90.00
_cell.angle_gamma   90.00
#
_symmetry.space_group_name_H-M   'P 1'
#
loop_
_entity.id
_entity.type
_entity.pdbx_description
1 polymer ?
#
loop_
_entity_poly.entity_id
_entity_poly.type
_entity_poly.pdbx_seq_one_letter_code
_entity_poly.pdbx_strand_id
1 'polypeptide(L)'
;MAQVPPEEMTYLTRIHYKAQSDGVWGEHEIDYILFMQKDVELNPDPNEIQSHCYVSKEELKDLLQKAKLNQVQITPWFSLIADTFLFKWWDNLHDLKQFMDHEHIHRM
;
A
#
# COMPACT_ATOMS: atom_id res chain seq x y z
N MET A 1 12.48 22.53 2.64
CA MET A 1 11.96 21.73 3.78
C MET A 1 11.52 20.38 3.22
N ALA A 2 11.51 19.31 4.01
CA ALA A 2 11.06 18.00 3.53
C ALA A 2 9.57 18.05 3.16
N GLN A 3 9.18 17.49 2.01
CA GLN A 3 7.78 17.50 1.54
C GLN A 3 6.89 16.62 2.42
N VAL A 4 7.44 15.54 2.98
CA VAL A 4 6.70 14.52 3.75
C VAL A 4 7.37 14.33 5.11
N PRO A 5 7.12 15.22 6.09
CA PRO A 5 7.71 15.07 7.41
C PRO A 5 7.00 13.94 8.21
N PRO A 6 7.70 13.22 9.11
CA PRO A 6 7.13 12.06 9.80
C PRO A 6 5.86 12.34 10.61
N GLU A 7 5.74 13.53 11.20
CA GLU A 7 4.57 13.95 11.99
C GLU A 7 3.28 14.09 11.17
N GLU A 8 3.37 14.16 9.84
CA GLU A 8 2.21 14.18 8.95
C GLU A 8 1.78 12.76 8.53
N MET A 9 2.60 11.74 8.80
CA MET A 9 2.25 10.34 8.50
C MET A 9 1.31 9.77 9.56
N THR A 10 0.24 9.13 9.10
CA THR A 10 -0.69 8.41 9.98
C THR A 10 -0.31 6.94 10.03
N TYR A 11 0.20 6.48 11.17
CA TYR A 11 0.43 5.05 11.43
C TYR A 11 -0.88 4.36 11.81
N LEU A 12 -1.32 3.41 10.98
CA LEU A 12 -2.62 2.77 11.11
C LEU A 12 -2.56 1.45 11.88
N THR A 13 -1.81 0.46 11.39
CA THR A 13 -1.73 -0.88 11.98
C THR A 13 -0.51 -1.64 11.45
N ARG A 14 -0.32 -2.90 11.88
CA ARG A 14 0.72 -3.80 11.37
C ARG A 14 0.16 -5.06 10.75
N ILE A 15 0.78 -5.53 9.68
CA ILE A 15 0.44 -6.77 8.98
C ILE A 15 1.67 -7.69 8.95
N HIS A 16 1.52 -8.92 9.44
CA HIS A 16 2.51 -9.96 9.31
C HIS A 16 2.19 -10.85 8.12
N TYR A 17 3.06 -10.84 7.10
CA TYR A 17 2.88 -11.61 5.87
C TYR A 17 4.19 -12.26 5.42
N LYS A 18 4.08 -13.26 4.54
CA LYS A 18 5.20 -13.88 3.84
C LYS A 18 4.86 -14.06 2.37
N ALA A 19 5.77 -13.65 1.49
CA ALA A 19 5.59 -13.76 0.05
C ALA A 19 6.89 -14.25 -0.62
N GLN A 20 6.74 -15.00 -1.70
CA GLN A 20 7.87 -15.43 -2.52
C GLN A 20 7.87 -14.59 -3.80
N SER A 21 9.05 -14.07 -4.16
CA SER A 21 9.25 -13.37 -5.44
C SER A 21 9.62 -14.39 -6.53
N ASP A 22 10.67 -15.17 -6.28
CA ASP A 22 11.13 -16.23 -7.18
C ASP A 22 11.71 -17.44 -6.40
N GLY A 23 12.38 -18.36 -7.08
CA GLY A 23 12.96 -19.56 -6.44
C GLY A 23 14.06 -19.29 -5.40
N VAL A 24 14.51 -18.04 -5.22
CA VAL A 24 15.61 -17.63 -4.36
C VAL A 24 15.17 -16.52 -3.39
N TRP A 25 14.42 -15.53 -3.88
CA TRP A 25 14.08 -14.30 -3.17
C TRP A 25 12.61 -14.26 -2.71
N GLY A 26 12.38 -13.57 -1.59
CA GLY A 26 11.05 -13.34 -1.03
C GLY A 26 11.09 -12.40 0.17
N GLU A 27 9.91 -12.15 0.74
CA GLU A 27 9.65 -11.23 1.85
C GLU A 27 9.01 -11.99 3.02
N HIS A 28 9.33 -11.58 4.25
CA HIS A 28 8.72 -12.09 5.49
C HIS A 28 8.80 -11.00 6.56
N GLU A 29 7.70 -10.27 6.74
CA GLU A 29 7.74 -8.96 7.39
C GLU A 29 6.59 -8.79 8.39
N ILE A 30 6.82 -7.91 9.37
CA ILE A 30 5.75 -7.22 10.09
C ILE A 30 5.76 -5.80 9.55
N ASP A 31 4.86 -5.54 8.61
CA ASP A 31 4.81 -4.30 7.84
C ASP A 31 3.92 -3.25 8.52
N TYR A 32 4.41 -2.02 8.60
CA TYR A 32 3.74 -0.90 9.24
C TYR A 32 2.95 -0.12 8.19
N ILE A 33 1.63 -0.08 8.33
CA ILE A 33 0.77 0.62 7.38
C ILE A 33 0.77 2.11 7.70
N LEU A 34 1.32 2.91 6.79
CA LEU A 34 1.40 4.36 6.89
C LEU A 34 0.54 5.03 5.81
N PHE A 35 -0.25 6.03 6.19
CA PHE A 35 -1.04 6.86 5.29
C PHE A 35 -0.51 8.30 5.25
N MET A 36 -0.58 8.90 4.05
CA MET A 36 -0.26 10.30 3.79
C MET A 36 -1.27 10.86 2.79
N GLN A 37 -1.83 12.04 3.07
CA GLN A 37 -2.76 12.76 2.17
C GLN A 37 -2.20 14.16 1.92
N LYS A 38 -1.40 14.30 0.87
CA LYS A 38 -0.71 15.56 0.56
C LYS A 38 -0.33 15.62 -0.92
N ASP A 39 -0.42 16.81 -1.50
CA ASP A 39 0.14 17.08 -2.82
C ASP A 39 1.66 17.21 -2.72
N VAL A 40 2.40 16.46 -3.52
CA VAL A 40 3.87 16.43 -3.53
C VAL A 40 4.42 16.53 -4.95
N GLU A 41 5.56 17.18 -5.09
CA GLU A 41 6.38 17.17 -6.31
C GLU A 41 7.13 15.85 -6.41
N LEU A 42 7.03 15.18 -7.56
CA LEU A 42 7.64 13.87 -7.81
C LEU A 42 8.92 14.02 -8.65
N ASN A 43 10.01 13.46 -8.14
CA ASN A 43 11.28 13.31 -8.86
C ASN A 43 11.91 11.94 -8.53
N PRO A 44 11.31 10.84 -9.02
CA PRO A 44 11.73 9.48 -8.66
C PRO A 44 13.10 9.11 -9.26
N ASP A 45 13.87 8.30 -8.54
CA ASP A 45 15.09 7.68 -9.08
C ASP A 45 14.70 6.57 -10.08
N PRO A 46 15.12 6.65 -11.35
CA PRO A 46 14.78 5.65 -12.36
C PRO A 46 15.39 4.26 -12.09
N ASN A 47 16.38 4.14 -11.21
CA ASN A 47 16.90 2.82 -10.80
C ASN A 47 15.93 2.09 -9.86
N GLU A 48 15.07 2.82 -9.15
CA GLU A 48 14.13 2.27 -8.17
C GLU A 48 12.69 2.22 -8.72
N ILE A 49 12.28 3.23 -9.47
CA ILE A 49 10.89 3.40 -9.93
C ILE A 49 10.85 3.50 -11.45
N GLN A 50 10.28 2.49 -12.10
CA GLN A 50 10.09 2.48 -13.56
C GLN A 50 9.05 3.51 -14.03
N SER A 51 7.93 3.64 -13.32
CA SER A 51 6.85 4.59 -13.61
C SER A 51 5.97 4.80 -12.38
N HIS A 52 5.16 5.86 -12.38
CA HIS A 52 4.19 6.16 -11.33
C HIS A 52 2.92 6.75 -11.93
N CYS A 53 1.79 6.56 -11.25
CA CYS A 53 0.52 7.21 -11.59
C CYS A 53 -0.33 7.41 -10.34
N TYR A 54 -1.11 8.49 -10.31
CA TYR A 54 -2.23 8.63 -9.39
C TYR A 54 -3.44 7.94 -9.99
N VAL A 55 -4.20 7.22 -9.17
CA VAL A 55 -5.39 6.49 -9.60
C VAL A 55 -6.57 6.84 -8.70
N SER A 56 -7.74 6.94 -9.32
CA SER A 56 -9.02 6.89 -8.62
C SER A 56 -9.29 5.47 -8.10
N LYS A 57 -10.30 5.36 -7.24
CA LYS A 57 -10.73 4.07 -6.68
C LYS A 57 -11.15 3.07 -7.76
N GLU A 58 -11.84 3.54 -8.79
CA GLU A 58 -12.30 2.67 -9.89
C GLU A 58 -11.14 2.26 -10.81
N GLU A 59 -10.22 3.19 -11.12
CA GLU A 59 -9.01 2.85 -11.89
C GLU A 59 -8.14 1.80 -11.16
N LEU A 60 -8.05 1.87 -9.83
CA LEU A 60 -7.35 0.85 -9.05
C LEU A 60 -8.06 -0.51 -9.12
N LYS A 61 -9.39 -0.54 -9.01
CA LYS A 61 -10.15 -1.79 -9.17
C LYS A 61 -9.90 -2.41 -10.55
N ASP A 62 -9.92 -1.60 -11.60
CA ASP A 62 -9.64 -2.05 -12.96
C ASP A 62 -8.20 -2.58 -13.09
N LEU A 63 -7.23 -1.92 -12.46
CA LEU A 63 -5.84 -2.36 -12.43
C LEU A 63 -5.68 -3.71 -11.72
N LEU A 64 -6.37 -3.91 -10.58
CA LEU A 64 -6.40 -5.21 -9.88
C LEU A 64 -7.07 -6.30 -10.73
N GLN A 65 -8.12 -5.99 -11.50
CA GLN A 65 -8.73 -6.95 -12.42
C GLN A 65 -7.78 -7.34 -13.54
N LYS A 66 -7.06 -6.38 -14.14
CA LYS A 66 -6.01 -6.65 -15.14
C LYS A 66 -4.92 -7.54 -14.56
N ALA A 67 -4.55 -7.35 -13.29
CA ALA A 67 -3.58 -8.20 -12.62
C ALA A 67 -4.08 -9.64 -12.43
N LYS A 68 -5.36 -9.84 -12.08
CA LYS A 68 -6.00 -11.18 -12.03
C LYS A 68 -5.99 -11.88 -13.40
N LEU A 69 -6.01 -11.12 -14.48
CA LEU A 69 -5.89 -11.61 -15.86
C LEU A 69 -4.43 -11.73 -16.35
N ASN A 70 -3.44 -11.58 -15.45
CA ASN A 70 -2.00 -11.60 -15.75
C ASN A 70 -1.56 -10.56 -16.80
N GLN A 71 -2.30 -9.47 -16.97
CA GLN A 71 -1.96 -8.39 -17.90
C GLN A 71 -1.00 -7.36 -17.27
N VAL A 72 -1.01 -7.27 -15.94
CA VAL A 72 -0.14 -6.38 -15.14
C VAL A 72 0.33 -7.16 -13.92
N GLN A 73 1.56 -6.93 -13.49
CA GLN A 73 2.09 -7.51 -12.25
C GLN A 73 1.86 -6.56 -11.08
N ILE A 74 1.47 -7.13 -9.95
CA ILE A 74 1.27 -6.43 -8.69
C ILE A 74 1.98 -7.23 -7.60
N THR A 75 2.55 -6.56 -6.61
CA THR A 75 3.21 -7.24 -5.50
C THR A 75 2.20 -8.05 -4.67
N PRO A 76 2.62 -9.20 -4.11
CA PRO A 76 1.74 -10.01 -3.27
C PRO A 76 1.17 -9.23 -2.08
N TRP A 77 1.99 -8.41 -1.41
CA TRP A 77 1.54 -7.60 -0.27
C TRP A 77 0.48 -6.57 -0.66
N PHE A 78 0.60 -5.94 -1.84
CA PHE A 78 -0.37 -4.93 -2.26
C PHE A 78 -1.71 -5.57 -2.61
N SER A 79 -1.69 -6.73 -3.25
CA SER A 79 -2.90 -7.51 -3.55
C SER A 79 -3.62 -7.91 -2.25
N LEU A 80 -2.86 -8.36 -1.26
CA LEU A 80 -3.36 -8.73 0.05
C LEU A 80 -4.03 -7.55 0.78
N ILE A 81 -3.38 -6.39 0.82
CA ILE A 81 -3.94 -5.18 1.43
C ILE A 81 -5.18 -4.70 0.67
N ALA A 82 -5.15 -4.75 -0.67
CA ALA A 82 -6.26 -4.33 -1.51
C ALA A 82 -7.53 -5.16 -1.28
N ASP A 83 -7.41 -6.49 -1.25
CA ASP A 83 -8.54 -7.40 -1.10
C ASP A 83 -9.14 -7.40 0.31
N THR A 84 -8.42 -6.89 1.33
CA THR A 84 -8.84 -7.00 2.73
C THR A 84 -9.16 -5.67 3.41
N PHE A 85 -8.36 -4.64 3.19
CA PHE A 85 -8.43 -3.41 3.98
C PHE A 85 -8.53 -2.13 3.16
N LEU A 86 -7.79 -2.04 2.05
CA LEU A 86 -7.53 -0.77 1.35
C LEU A 86 -8.80 -0.03 1.00
N PHE A 87 -9.78 -0.71 0.40
CA PHE A 87 -10.99 -0.05 -0.06
C PHE A 87 -11.88 0.43 1.09
N LYS A 88 -11.84 -0.25 2.24
CA LYS A 88 -12.53 0.17 3.46
C LYS A 88 -11.87 1.44 4.03
N TRP A 89 -10.54 1.48 4.08
CA TRP A 89 -9.81 2.68 4.49
C TRP A 89 -10.02 3.85 3.53
N TRP A 90 -10.01 3.58 2.22
CA TRP A 90 -10.22 4.58 1.17
C TRP A 90 -11.58 5.28 1.31
N ASP A 91 -12.66 4.55 1.65
CA ASP A 91 -13.98 5.16 1.88
C ASP A 91 -14.02 6.10 3.09
N ASN A 92 -13.00 6.03 3.96
CA ASN A 92 -12.97 6.69 5.25
C ASN A 92 -11.69 7.51 5.46
N LEU A 93 -11.05 7.99 4.39
CA LEU A 93 -9.82 8.80 4.47
C LEU A 93 -9.94 10.06 5.34
N HIS A 94 -11.17 10.57 5.51
CA HIS A 94 -11.47 11.72 6.37
C HIS A 94 -11.40 11.39 7.87
N ASP A 95 -11.52 10.12 8.26
CA ASP A 95 -11.42 9.67 9.65
C ASP A 95 -10.82 8.25 9.73
N LEU A 96 -9.50 8.19 9.57
CA LEU A 96 -8.73 6.95 9.69
C LEU A 96 -8.56 6.47 11.14
N LYS A 97 -8.87 7.32 12.14
CA LYS A 97 -8.63 7.01 13.56
C LYS A 97 -9.36 5.75 14.02
N GLN A 98 -10.56 5.52 13.48
CA GLN A 98 -11.37 4.34 13.78
C GLN A 98 -10.73 3.01 13.34
N PHE A 99 -9.74 3.05 12.44
CA PHE A 99 -9.02 1.86 11.98
C PHE A 99 -7.64 1.73 12.60
N MET A 100 -7.25 2.64 13.49
CA MET A 100 -5.96 2.55 14.18
C MET A 100 -5.99 1.36 15.14
N ASP A 101 -5.08 0.42 14.93
CA ASP A 101 -4.88 -0.75 15.78
C ASP A 101 -3.38 -0.94 16.02
N HIS A 102 -2.91 -0.41 17.14
CA HIS A 102 -1.49 -0.47 17.49
C HIS A 102 -1.18 -1.63 18.45
N GLU A 103 -2.21 -2.37 18.87
CA GLU A 103 -2.10 -3.47 19.82
C GLU A 103 -1.98 -4.81 19.08
N HIS A 104 -2.75 -4.99 18.01
CA HIS A 104 -2.74 -6.23 17.25
C HIS A 104 -1.79 -6.18 16.06
N ILE A 105 -1.47 -7.37 15.56
CA ILE A 105 -0.74 -7.57 14.30
C ILE A 105 -1.62 -8.52 13.48
N HIS A 106 -2.14 -8.05 12.35
CA HIS A 106 -2.97 -8.85 11.47
C HIS A 106 -2.09 -9.89 10.78
N ARG A 107 -2.46 -11.18 10.84
CA ARG A 107 -1.72 -12.27 10.20
C ARG A 107 -2.40 -12.67 8.91
N MET A 108 -1.62 -12.74 7.84
CA MET A 108 -2.11 -12.93 6.49
C MET A 108 -1.24 -13.88 5.69
#